data_AF-A0A2D0ALV8-F1
#
_entry.id   AF-A0A2D0ALV8-F1
#
_cell.length_a   1.000
_cell.length_b   1.000
_cell.length_c   1.000
_cell.angle_alpha   90.00
_cell.angle_beta   90.00
_cell.angle_gamma   90.00
#
_symmetry.space_group_name_H-M   'P 1'
#
loop_
_entity.id
_entity.type
_entity.pdbx_description
1 polymer ?
#
loop_
_entity_poly.entity_id
_entity_poly.type
_entity_poly.pdbx_seq_one_letter_code
_entity_poly.pdbx_strand_id
1 'polypeptide(L)'
;MDSDSSGRIPRAITDRERIATLLANAVDPDQLRVAHALAARKLLQPDGAIYPADGCAITLSVLMQAAGLDVPDLFWAIDVPAVLLARGWVEVPVGCQRGGDVGSTCGVSPCHGDDHLYLVIRAVNQDEMVVVDNQAAYPHFRWSSGRGGQTPTTMFYRAPDPEAPPMAPPAPTPARQ
;
A
#
# COMPACT_ATOMS: atom_id res chain seq x y z
N MET A 1 -30.99 -22.87 34.97
CA MET A 1 -30.30 -21.62 34.63
C MET A 1 -29.07 -22.06 33.86
N ASP A 2 -29.26 -22.31 32.57
CA ASP A 2 -28.21 -22.87 31.73
C ASP A 2 -27.40 -21.71 31.16
N SER A 3 -26.20 -21.55 31.71
CA SER A 3 -25.19 -20.62 31.23
C SER A 3 -24.59 -21.17 29.94
N ASP A 4 -25.13 -20.73 28.81
CA ASP A 4 -24.52 -20.90 27.50
C ASP A 4 -23.19 -20.14 27.46
N SER A 5 -22.11 -20.87 27.71
CA SER A 5 -20.73 -20.47 27.53
C SER A 5 -20.23 -21.00 26.19
N SER A 6 -20.89 -20.58 25.12
CA SER A 6 -20.35 -20.75 23.77
C SER A 6 -19.11 -19.87 23.62
N GLY A 7 -17.95 -20.47 23.88
CA GLY A 7 -16.62 -19.92 23.64
C GLY A 7 -16.45 -19.56 22.16
N ARG A 8 -16.87 -18.36 21.80
CA ARG A 8 -16.59 -17.78 20.48
C ARG A 8 -15.10 -17.47 20.42
N ILE A 9 -14.33 -18.31 19.74
CA ILE A 9 -12.94 -17.98 19.36
C ILE A 9 -13.00 -16.63 18.61
N PRO A 10 -12.25 -15.59 19.04
CA PRO A 10 -12.22 -14.33 18.33
C PRO A 10 -11.79 -14.54 16.88
N ARG A 11 -12.57 -14.05 15.92
CA ARG A 11 -12.18 -14.07 14.51
C ARG A 11 -10.90 -13.26 14.35
N ALA A 12 -9.95 -13.77 13.57
CA ALA A 12 -8.80 -12.98 13.14
C ALA A 12 -9.28 -11.71 12.41
N ILE A 13 -8.73 -10.55 12.80
CA ILE A 13 -9.03 -9.27 12.16
C ILE A 13 -8.39 -9.27 10.78
N THR A 14 -9.15 -8.95 9.73
CA THR A 14 -8.67 -8.95 8.34
C THR A 14 -7.94 -7.66 8.01
N ASP A 15 -7.09 -7.67 6.97
CA ASP A 15 -6.43 -6.46 6.45
C ASP A 15 -7.44 -5.35 6.12
N ARG A 16 -8.62 -5.72 5.60
CA ARG A 16 -9.70 -4.78 5.31
C ARG A 16 -10.21 -4.06 6.55
N GLU A 17 -10.34 -4.76 7.67
CA GLU A 17 -10.72 -4.15 8.94
C GLU A 17 -9.65 -3.18 9.47
N ARG A 18 -8.40 -3.29 8.99
CA ARG A 18 -7.30 -2.37 9.34
C ARG A 18 -7.21 -1.13 8.44
N ILE A 19 -7.84 -1.13 7.26
CA ILE A 19 -7.75 -0.01 6.30
C ILE A 19 -8.24 1.31 6.90
N ALA A 20 -9.30 1.30 7.72
CA ALA A 20 -9.77 2.52 8.37
C ALA A 20 -8.71 3.13 9.30
N THR A 21 -8.02 2.29 10.09
CA THR A 21 -6.91 2.72 10.96
C THR A 21 -5.71 3.18 10.14
N LEU A 22 -5.38 2.48 9.05
CA LEU A 22 -4.31 2.87 8.13
C LEU A 22 -4.54 4.27 7.56
N LEU A 23 -5.76 4.53 7.08
CA LEU A 23 -6.13 5.84 6.56
C LEU A 23 -6.10 6.92 7.65
N ALA A 24 -6.60 6.62 8.85
CA ALA A 24 -6.57 7.57 9.97
C ALA A 24 -5.13 7.93 10.38
N ASN A 25 -4.23 6.95 10.46
CA ASN A 25 -2.82 7.18 10.75
C ASN A 25 -2.13 7.97 9.63
N ALA A 26 -2.43 7.67 8.36
CA ALA A 26 -1.78 8.32 7.23
C ALA A 26 -2.14 9.81 7.07
N VAL A 27 -3.35 10.21 7.45
CA VAL A 27 -3.78 11.62 7.38
C VAL A 27 -3.42 12.44 8.61
N ASP A 28 -3.00 11.80 9.70
CA ASP A 28 -2.50 12.47 10.90
C ASP A 28 -1.02 12.88 10.68
N PRO A 29 -0.70 14.19 10.66
CA PRO A 29 0.66 14.66 10.42
C PRO A 29 1.68 14.17 11.44
N ASP A 30 1.29 13.97 12.69
CA ASP A 30 2.21 13.48 13.73
C ASP A 30 2.54 12.00 13.51
N GLN A 31 1.53 11.20 13.17
CA GLN A 31 1.74 9.78 12.84
C GLN A 31 2.56 9.62 11.56
N LEU A 32 2.28 10.43 10.53
CA LEU A 32 3.05 10.39 9.28
C LEU A 32 4.52 10.80 9.52
N ARG A 33 4.76 11.83 10.32
CA ARG A 33 6.13 12.23 10.70
C ARG A 33 6.84 11.15 11.51
N VAL A 34 6.16 10.48 12.43
CA VAL A 34 6.71 9.32 13.16
C VAL A 34 7.05 8.19 12.18
N ALA A 35 6.16 7.90 11.21
CA ALA A 35 6.39 6.89 10.20
C ALA A 35 7.62 7.23 9.33
N HIS A 36 7.75 8.47 8.86
CA HIS A 36 8.91 8.96 8.13
C HIS A 36 10.20 8.84 8.94
N ALA A 37 10.18 9.22 10.22
CA ALA A 37 11.37 9.14 11.08
C ALA A 37 11.79 7.69 11.34
N LEU A 38 10.82 6.78 11.55
CA LEU A 38 11.09 5.36 11.70
C LEU A 38 11.61 4.74 10.40
N ALA A 39 10.98 5.07 9.26
CA ALA A 39 11.39 4.64 7.94
C ALA A 39 12.83 5.09 7.63
N ALA A 40 13.15 6.37 7.82
CA ALA A 40 14.49 6.91 7.62
C ALA A 40 15.54 6.22 8.52
N ARG A 41 15.18 5.91 9.78
CA ARG A 41 16.07 5.15 10.69
C ARG A 41 16.26 3.70 10.25
N LYS A 42 15.21 3.04 9.78
CA LYS A 42 15.27 1.67 9.26
C LYS A 42 16.04 1.60 7.94
N LEU A 43 16.01 2.67 7.15
CA LEU A 43 16.73 2.83 5.88
C LEU A 43 18.22 3.22 6.07
N LEU A 44 18.73 3.30 7.31
CA LEU A 44 20.16 3.58 7.55
C LEU A 44 21.02 2.44 6.96
N GLN A 45 21.49 2.62 5.73
CA GLN A 45 22.25 1.60 5.00
C GLN A 45 23.60 2.09 4.41
N PRO A 46 24.61 1.19 4.32
CA PRO A 46 25.88 1.37 3.60
C PRO A 46 25.83 1.25 2.06
N ASP A 47 24.65 0.98 1.48
CA ASP A 47 24.44 0.64 0.06
C ASP A 47 24.02 1.83 -0.83
N GLY A 48 23.94 3.04 -0.26
CA GLY A 48 23.64 4.27 -0.99
C GLY A 48 22.17 4.66 -1.03
N ALA A 49 21.26 3.92 -0.37
CA ALA A 49 19.87 4.33 -0.22
C ALA A 49 19.76 5.66 0.56
N ILE A 50 18.94 6.59 0.07
CA ILE A 50 18.78 7.92 0.64
C ILE A 50 17.30 8.19 0.93
N TYR A 51 17.00 8.58 2.16
CA TYR A 51 15.70 9.13 2.50
C TYR A 51 15.62 10.62 2.10
N PRO A 52 14.54 11.11 1.46
CA PRO A 52 13.32 10.38 1.14
C PRO A 52 13.38 9.57 -0.16
N ALA A 53 14.32 9.79 -1.09
CA ALA A 53 14.30 9.20 -2.44
C ALA A 53 13.91 7.70 -2.50
N ASP A 54 14.48 6.88 -1.63
CA ASP A 54 14.29 5.41 -1.62
C ASP A 54 13.34 4.92 -0.51
N GLY A 55 12.62 5.84 0.14
CA GLY A 55 11.85 5.57 1.36
C GLY A 55 10.41 5.08 1.16
N CYS A 56 9.90 4.98 -0.08
CA CYS A 56 8.47 4.79 -0.33
C CYS A 56 7.92 3.47 0.25
N ALA A 57 8.59 2.35 -0.02
CA ALA A 57 8.19 1.04 0.46
C ALA A 57 8.25 0.96 1.98
N ILE A 58 9.33 1.44 2.60
CA ILE A 58 9.52 1.32 4.05
C ILE A 58 8.59 2.25 4.82
N THR A 59 8.31 3.45 4.31
CA THR A 59 7.29 4.35 4.87
C THR A 59 5.91 3.69 4.83
N LEU A 60 5.54 3.05 3.72
CA LEU A 60 4.27 2.33 3.62
C LEU A 60 4.22 1.14 4.58
N SER A 61 5.28 0.33 4.68
CA SER A 61 5.38 -0.78 5.64
C SER A 61 5.15 -0.29 7.08
N VAL A 62 5.78 0.81 7.48
CA VAL A 62 5.62 1.37 8.84
C VAL A 62 4.18 1.84 9.10
N LEU A 63 3.55 2.51 8.14
CA LEU A 63 2.14 2.92 8.27
C LEU A 63 1.20 1.71 8.38
N MET A 64 1.42 0.67 7.57
CA MET A 64 0.65 -0.57 7.61
C MET A 64 0.82 -1.32 8.95
N GLN A 65 2.05 -1.43 9.44
CA GLN A 65 2.36 -2.01 10.75
C GLN A 65 1.69 -1.22 11.89
N ALA A 66 1.72 0.12 11.85
CA ALA A 66 1.05 0.97 12.83
C ALA A 66 -0.47 0.80 12.83
N ALA A 67 -1.06 0.39 11.70
CA ALA A 67 -2.46 0.03 11.58
C ALA A 67 -2.76 -1.43 11.98
N GLY A 68 -1.74 -2.21 12.35
CA GLY A 68 -1.87 -3.61 12.76
C GLY A 68 -1.93 -4.60 11.59
N LEU A 69 -1.46 -4.21 10.40
CA LEU A 69 -1.19 -5.16 9.31
C LEU A 69 0.20 -5.77 9.53
N ASP A 70 0.27 -7.09 9.54
CA ASP A 70 1.50 -7.85 9.73
C ASP A 70 2.31 -7.95 8.42
N VAL A 71 2.77 -6.79 7.92
CA VAL A 71 3.65 -6.70 6.75
C VAL A 71 5.11 -6.56 7.21
N PRO A 72 6.06 -7.22 6.54
CA PRO A 72 7.48 -7.02 6.85
C PRO A 72 7.93 -5.60 6.47
N ASP A 73 9.13 -5.25 6.93
CA ASP A 73 9.84 -4.07 6.42
C ASP A 73 10.24 -4.34 4.97
N LEU A 74 9.72 -3.51 4.06
CA LEU A 74 10.00 -3.59 2.63
C LEU A 74 10.78 -2.36 2.22
N PHE A 75 11.89 -2.56 1.51
CA PHE A 75 12.80 -1.47 1.14
C PHE A 75 12.71 -1.12 -0.35
N TRP A 76 12.13 -2.01 -1.17
CA TRP A 76 12.01 -1.83 -2.60
C TRP A 76 10.54 -1.75 -3.02
N ALA A 77 10.23 -0.75 -3.83
CA ALA A 77 8.87 -0.51 -4.31
C ALA A 77 8.28 -1.72 -5.06
N ILE A 78 9.11 -2.42 -5.83
CA ILE A 78 8.71 -3.57 -6.64
C ILE A 78 8.31 -4.80 -5.82
N ASP A 79 8.75 -4.90 -4.56
CA ASP A 79 8.47 -6.06 -3.71
C ASP A 79 7.08 -5.98 -3.05
N VAL A 80 6.56 -4.76 -2.86
CA VAL A 80 5.29 -4.54 -2.15
C VAL A 80 4.10 -5.22 -2.82
N PRO A 81 3.89 -5.13 -4.16
CA PRO A 81 2.85 -5.87 -4.86
C PRO A 81 2.78 -7.36 -4.50
N ALA A 82 3.92 -8.06 -4.53
CA ALA A 82 3.97 -9.50 -4.28
C ALA A 82 3.52 -9.82 -2.84
N VAL A 83 3.93 -9.00 -1.87
CA VAL A 83 3.52 -9.16 -0.47
C VAL A 83 2.02 -8.90 -0.30
N LEU A 84 1.47 -7.86 -0.91
CA LEU A 84 0.03 -7.56 -0.81
C LEU A 84 -0.82 -8.67 -1.45
N LEU A 85 -0.42 -9.16 -2.64
CA LEU A 85 -1.10 -10.24 -3.33
C LEU A 85 -1.08 -11.55 -2.53
N ALA A 86 0.05 -11.88 -1.89
CA ALA A 86 0.14 -13.04 -1.00
C ALA A 86 -0.79 -12.94 0.23
N ARG A 87 -1.18 -11.72 0.61
CA ARG A 87 -2.16 -11.45 1.69
C ARG A 87 -3.60 -11.41 1.19
N GLY A 88 -3.84 -11.75 -0.08
CA GLY A 88 -5.17 -11.76 -0.69
C GLY A 88 -5.68 -10.40 -1.11
N TRP A 89 -4.81 -9.38 -1.20
CA TRP A 89 -5.17 -8.14 -1.88
C TRP A 89 -5.36 -8.43 -3.37
N VAL A 90 -6.15 -7.60 -4.04
CA VAL A 90 -6.45 -7.76 -5.46
C VAL A 90 -5.89 -6.58 -6.26
N GLU A 91 -5.50 -6.85 -7.49
CA GLU A 91 -5.19 -5.81 -8.46
C GLU A 91 -6.46 -5.03 -8.84
N VAL A 92 -6.30 -3.73 -8.99
CA VAL A 92 -7.37 -2.80 -9.35
C VAL A 92 -6.89 -1.97 -10.54
N PRO A 93 -7.65 -1.95 -11.65
CA PRO A 93 -7.30 -1.14 -12.81
C PRO A 93 -7.22 0.35 -12.48
N VAL A 94 -6.33 1.06 -13.18
CA VAL A 94 -6.27 2.53 -13.16
C VAL A 94 -7.63 3.11 -13.59
N GLY A 95 -8.09 4.14 -12.88
CA GLY A 95 -9.44 4.69 -13.04
C GLY A 95 -10.46 4.16 -12.04
N CYS A 96 -10.13 3.08 -11.33
CA CYS A 96 -11.00 2.46 -10.32
C CYS A 96 -10.49 2.61 -8.89
N GLN A 97 -9.49 3.46 -8.65
CA GLN A 97 -8.89 3.69 -7.34
C GLN A 97 -9.87 4.27 -6.32
N ARG A 98 -9.67 3.93 -5.04
CA ARG A 98 -10.40 4.48 -3.90
C ARG A 98 -9.48 4.61 -2.68
N GLY A 99 -9.98 5.26 -1.63
CA GLY A 99 -9.28 5.36 -0.35
C GLY A 99 -8.94 3.96 0.20
N GLY A 100 -7.67 3.78 0.58
CA GLY A 100 -7.12 2.54 1.11
C GLY A 100 -6.39 1.69 0.06
N ASP A 101 -6.48 2.03 -1.21
CA ASP A 101 -5.70 1.34 -2.24
C ASP A 101 -4.22 1.78 -2.18
N VAL A 102 -3.31 0.88 -2.54
CA VAL A 102 -1.89 1.17 -2.74
C VAL A 102 -1.64 1.32 -4.24
N GLY A 103 -1.17 2.47 -4.68
CA GLY A 103 -0.77 2.69 -6.07
C GLY A 103 0.71 2.39 -6.28
N SER A 104 1.04 1.77 -7.41
CA SER A 104 2.41 1.46 -7.82
C SER A 104 2.70 1.98 -9.22
N THR A 105 3.83 2.66 -9.38
CA THR A 105 4.38 3.06 -10.69
C THR A 105 5.37 2.04 -11.24
N CYS A 106 5.62 0.95 -10.51
CA CYS A 106 6.65 0.00 -10.86
C CYS A 106 6.38 -0.64 -12.23
N GLY A 107 7.46 -0.77 -13.01
CA GLY A 107 7.47 -1.52 -14.26
C GLY A 107 7.80 -3.00 -14.04
N VAL A 108 8.12 -3.70 -15.14
CA VAL A 108 8.57 -5.11 -15.10
C VAL A 108 10.00 -5.30 -14.60
N SER A 109 10.74 -4.22 -14.38
CA SER A 109 12.12 -4.24 -13.89
C SER A 109 12.34 -3.08 -12.93
N PRO A 110 13.12 -3.26 -11.85
CA PRO A 110 13.38 -2.20 -10.90
C PRO A 110 14.06 -1.01 -11.58
N CYS A 111 13.52 0.19 -11.38
CA CYS A 111 14.12 1.43 -11.84
C CYS A 111 14.19 2.42 -10.67
N HIS A 112 15.39 2.61 -10.11
CA HIS A 112 15.61 3.58 -9.04
C HIS A 112 15.20 4.99 -9.50
N GLY A 113 14.43 5.69 -8.65
CA GLY A 113 13.92 7.02 -8.91
C GLY A 113 12.61 7.07 -9.70
N ASP A 114 12.32 6.08 -10.55
CA ASP A 114 11.07 6.01 -11.33
C ASP A 114 10.00 5.17 -10.63
N ASP A 115 10.44 4.12 -9.93
CA ASP A 115 9.59 3.24 -9.14
C ASP A 115 9.15 3.94 -7.86
N HIS A 116 7.84 4.00 -7.65
CA HIS A 116 7.26 4.68 -6.53
C HIS A 116 5.97 4.00 -6.07
N LEU A 117 5.73 4.11 -4.77
CA LEU A 117 4.52 3.61 -4.11
C LEU A 117 3.89 4.72 -3.29
N TYR A 118 2.58 4.67 -3.20
CA TYR A 118 1.82 5.61 -2.39
C TYR A 118 0.50 4.99 -1.93
N LEU A 119 0.01 5.44 -0.79
CA LEU A 119 -1.31 5.09 -0.28
C LEU A 119 -2.33 6.12 -0.77
N VAL A 120 -3.41 5.66 -1.38
CA VAL A 120 -4.54 6.50 -1.77
C VAL A 120 -5.37 6.84 -0.54
N ILE A 121 -5.46 8.12 -0.18
CA ILE A 121 -6.33 8.60 0.90
C ILE A 121 -7.77 8.73 0.39
N ARG A 122 -7.94 9.35 -0.77
CA ARG A 122 -9.22 9.44 -1.48
C ARG A 122 -9.02 9.67 -2.96
N ALA A 123 -9.93 9.15 -3.78
CA ALA A 123 -10.06 9.55 -5.17
C ALA A 123 -10.82 10.88 -5.27
N VAL A 124 -10.37 11.78 -6.15
CA VAL A 124 -11.12 12.98 -6.54
C VAL A 124 -11.94 12.67 -7.79
N ASN A 125 -11.32 11.98 -8.75
CA ASN A 125 -11.94 11.44 -9.95
C ASN A 125 -11.16 10.20 -10.41
N GLN A 126 -11.34 9.76 -11.66
CA GLN A 126 -10.66 8.59 -12.22
C GLN A 126 -9.15 8.78 -12.40
N ASP A 127 -8.63 10.01 -12.33
CA ASP A 127 -7.21 10.29 -12.49
C ASP A 127 -6.60 10.92 -11.22
N GLU A 128 -7.22 11.98 -10.72
CA GLU A 128 -6.75 12.76 -9.59
C GLU A 128 -7.13 12.12 -8.25
N MET A 129 -6.20 12.15 -7.31
CA MET A 129 -6.32 11.57 -5.98
C MET A 129 -5.50 12.35 -4.96
N VAL A 130 -5.88 12.22 -3.69
CA VAL A 130 -5.05 12.62 -2.56
C VAL A 130 -4.34 11.38 -2.05
N VAL A 131 -3.03 11.45 -1.90
CA VAL A 131 -2.17 10.33 -1.51
C VAL A 131 -1.23 10.71 -0.38
N VAL A 132 -0.66 9.69 0.25
CA VAL A 132 0.44 9.80 1.21
C VAL A 132 1.56 8.87 0.79
N ASP A 133 2.79 9.36 0.90
CA ASP A 133 4.02 8.61 0.66
C ASP A 133 5.18 9.22 1.49
N ASN A 134 6.41 8.90 1.12
CA ASN A 134 7.66 9.39 1.70
C ASN A 134 8.09 10.79 1.23
N GLN A 135 7.49 11.35 0.18
CA GLN A 135 7.95 12.60 -0.46
C GLN A 135 7.38 13.86 0.21
N ALA A 136 6.25 13.75 0.90
CA ALA A 136 5.62 14.87 1.61
C ALA A 136 5.15 14.47 3.01
N ALA A 137 5.35 15.37 3.98
CA ALA A 137 4.91 15.18 5.37
C ALA A 137 3.40 15.40 5.59
N TYR A 138 2.63 15.52 4.50
CA TYR A 138 1.19 15.73 4.52
C TYR A 138 0.55 15.09 3.27
N PRO A 139 -0.74 14.74 3.32
CA PRO A 139 -1.47 14.25 2.15
C PRO A 139 -1.44 15.28 1.02
N HIS A 140 -1.10 14.85 -0.19
CA HIS A 140 -0.92 15.73 -1.34
C HIS A 140 -1.56 15.14 -2.60
N PHE A 141 -1.71 15.96 -3.64
CA PHE A 141 -2.33 15.53 -4.89
C PHE A 141 -1.38 14.70 -5.74
N ARG A 142 -1.94 13.68 -6.39
CA ARG A 142 -1.30 12.85 -7.41
C ARG A 142 -2.29 12.53 -8.52
N TRP A 143 -1.76 12.31 -9.72
CA TRP A 143 -2.53 11.87 -10.88
C TRP A 143 -2.05 10.50 -11.32
N SER A 144 -2.98 9.56 -11.46
CA SER A 144 -2.68 8.19 -11.91
C SER A 144 -2.05 8.16 -13.31
N SER A 145 -2.38 9.14 -14.15
CA SER A 145 -1.84 9.35 -15.49
C SER A 145 -0.39 9.84 -15.52
N GLY A 146 0.19 10.22 -14.38
CA GLY A 146 1.51 10.86 -14.33
C GLY A 146 1.51 12.34 -14.75
N ARG A 147 0.32 12.96 -14.91
CA ARG A 147 0.20 14.39 -15.22
C ARG A 147 1.05 15.23 -14.27
N GLY A 148 1.77 16.21 -14.84
CA GLY A 148 2.68 17.07 -14.09
C GLY A 148 4.12 16.56 -14.03
N GLY A 149 4.47 15.55 -14.83
CA GLY A 149 5.84 15.02 -14.93
C GLY A 149 6.16 13.92 -13.92
N GLN A 150 5.14 13.29 -13.35
CA GLN A 150 5.29 12.15 -12.44
C GLN A 150 5.22 10.83 -13.23
N THR A 151 5.84 9.77 -12.72
CA THR A 151 5.69 8.44 -13.31
C THR A 151 4.23 8.00 -13.25
N PRO A 152 3.62 7.58 -14.38
CA PRO A 152 2.27 7.04 -14.40
C PRO A 152 2.13 5.81 -13.49
N THR A 153 0.92 5.60 -12.99
CA THR A 153 0.58 4.44 -12.19
C THR A 153 0.31 3.25 -13.08
N THR A 154 0.94 2.13 -12.78
CA THR A 154 0.77 0.88 -13.51
C THR A 154 -0.42 0.10 -12.98
N MET A 155 -0.55 0.02 -11.65
CA MET A 155 -1.59 -0.77 -11.00
C MET A 155 -1.91 -0.24 -9.60
N PHE A 156 -3.13 -0.51 -9.13
CA PHE A 156 -3.53 -0.34 -7.75
C PHE A 156 -3.73 -1.70 -7.07
N TYR A 157 -3.53 -1.76 -5.75
CA TYR A 157 -3.76 -2.94 -4.93
C TYR A 157 -4.75 -2.63 -3.83
N ARG A 158 -5.71 -3.51 -3.61
CA ARG A 158 -6.84 -3.30 -2.70
C ARG A 158 -7.01 -4.46 -1.73
N ALA A 159 -7.12 -4.15 -0.45
CA ALA A 159 -7.44 -5.13 0.57
C ALA A 159 -8.77 -5.84 0.27
N PRO A 160 -8.84 -7.18 0.47
CA PRO A 160 -9.98 -7.97 0.05
C PRO A 160 -11.27 -7.56 0.76
N ASP A 161 -12.39 -7.56 0.03
CA ASP A 161 -13.71 -7.47 0.65
C ASP A 161 -13.99 -8.79 1.40
N PRO A 162 -14.54 -8.75 2.65
CA PRO A 162 -14.79 -9.96 3.44
C PRO A 162 -15.83 -10.91 2.84
N GLU A 163 -16.57 -10.47 1.82
CA GLU A 163 -17.59 -11.23 1.10
C GLU A 163 -17.17 -11.61 -0.33
N ALA A 164 -15.98 -11.21 -0.78
CA ALA A 164 -15.50 -11.62 -2.09
C ALA A 164 -15.11 -13.10 -2.05
N PRO A 165 -15.64 -13.97 -2.92
CA PRO A 165 -15.15 -15.34 -3.03
C PRO A 165 -13.65 -15.30 -3.36
N PRO A 166 -12.85 -16.28 -2.89
CA PRO A 166 -11.43 -16.34 -3.20
C PRO A 166 -11.27 -16.27 -4.72
N MET A 167 -10.59 -15.21 -5.18
CA MET A 167 -10.32 -15.02 -6.59
C MET A 167 -9.51 -16.23 -7.07
N ALA A 168 -10.00 -16.92 -8.10
CA ALA A 168 -9.26 -18.03 -8.70
C ALA A 168 -7.87 -17.53 -9.12
N PRO A 169 -6.82 -18.35 -8.97
CA PRO A 169 -5.48 -17.96 -9.40
C PRO A 169 -5.51 -17.54 -10.89
N PRO A 170 -4.71 -16.54 -11.28
CA PRO A 170 -4.66 -16.11 -12.67
C PRO A 170 -4.33 -17.31 -13.56
N ALA A 171 -5.07 -17.43 -14.67
CA ALA A 171 -4.83 -18.49 -15.63
C ALA A 171 -3.37 -18.44 -16.12
N PRO A 172 -2.69 -19.59 -16.26
CA PRO A 172 -1.32 -19.61 -16.75
C PRO A 172 -1.25 -18.91 -18.11
N THR A 173 -0.33 -17.97 -18.24
CA THR A 173 -0.08 -17.26 -19.49
C THR A 173 0.20 -18.28 -20.59
N PRO A 174 -0.51 -18.24 -21.75
CA PRO A 174 -0.24 -19.19 -22.81
C PRO A 174 1.20 -19.02 -23.28
N ALA A 175 1.94 -20.12 -23.31
CA ALA A 175 3.28 -20.16 -23.87
C ALA A 175 3.21 -19.62 -25.31
N ARG A 176 4.02 -18.58 -25.60
CA ARG A 176 4.21 -18.09 -26.96
C ARG A 176 4.76 -19.24 -27.81
N GLN A 177 4.03 -19.60 -28.87
CA GLN A 177 4.53 -20.47 -29.94
C GLN A 177 5.50 -19.69 -30.83
#